data_AF-A0A1W9ZQR4-F1
#
_entry.id   AF-A0A1W9ZQR4-F1
#
_cell.length_a   1.000
_cell.length_b   1.000
_cell.length_c   1.000
_cell.angle_alpha   90.00
_cell.angle_beta   90.00
_cell.angle_gamma   90.00
#
_symmetry.space_group_name_H-M   'P 1'
#
loop_
_entity.id
_entity.type
_entity.pdbx_description
1 polymer ?
#
loop_
_entity_poly.entity_id
_entity_poly.type
_entity_poly.pdbx_seq_one_letter_code
_entity_poly.pdbx_strand_id
1 'polypeptide(L)'
;MGHFCPPVTVNPTGVWFFNWVIPIAGTGFIVLAVADVVRRRRLTWGFLFLFNSMAVYWMETVGDWGQMLFYSPAFAQHHLLDWLPLKTPHDPLFMPFAYAVYWGVHALLVLWLSQWLSSRLGWSMLKSMLVLAVPVNYVWDFIVEGLATAMGWWTYDPGIGPVLVWNSGGRITLLWTIGLMCTWPNLIAYWAGKPPIRGLNHLERLCGLDRYTTAKDPSREPVPAPVSGALGLATRPQRIAKTAEFDGFLDYQVTIRRWRFELMRLGAWFVGFQASFFLFLVGPLLVLRVILGAQSPYVP
;
A
#
# COMPACT_ATOMS: atom_id res chain seq x y z
N MET A 1 33.68 6.75 17.25
CA MET A 1 33.33 5.31 17.27
C MET A 1 33.16 4.89 15.82
N GLY A 2 34.01 3.99 15.30
CA GLY A 2 33.89 3.55 13.91
C GLY A 2 32.53 2.88 13.71
N HIS A 3 31.79 3.29 12.69
CA HIS A 3 30.48 2.71 12.38
C HIS A 3 30.68 1.21 12.09
N PHE A 4 30.32 0.38 13.07
CA PHE A 4 30.22 -1.07 12.85
C PHE A 4 29.06 -1.25 11.87
N CYS A 5 29.33 -1.87 10.72
CA CYS A 5 28.32 -2.28 9.76
C CYS A 5 28.33 -3.82 9.68
N PRO A 6 27.17 -4.47 9.55
CA PRO A 6 27.14 -5.90 9.24
C PRO A 6 27.97 -6.19 7.98
N PRO A 7 28.88 -7.18 7.98
CA PRO A 7 29.76 -7.42 6.84
C PRO A 7 29.02 -7.65 5.52
N VAL A 8 27.87 -8.32 5.58
CA VAL A 8 27.02 -8.62 4.41
C VAL A 8 26.50 -7.35 3.71
N THR A 9 26.32 -6.25 4.45
CA THR A 9 25.73 -5.02 3.90
C THR A 9 26.77 -4.02 3.38
N VAL A 10 28.06 -4.32 3.46
CA VAL A 10 29.14 -3.41 3.02
C VAL A 10 29.27 -3.37 1.50
N ASN A 11 29.20 -4.53 0.85
CA ASN A 11 29.33 -4.66 -0.60
C ASN A 11 28.16 -5.47 -1.21
N PRO A 12 26.92 -4.97 -1.09
CA PRO A 12 25.76 -5.65 -1.66
C PRO A 12 25.82 -5.70 -3.18
N THR A 13 25.22 -6.75 -3.74
CA THR A 13 25.08 -6.90 -5.19
C THR A 13 23.85 -6.16 -5.70
N GLY A 14 23.84 -5.70 -6.95
CA GLY A 14 22.61 -5.23 -7.60
C GLY A 14 21.97 -3.95 -7.02
N VAL A 15 22.70 -3.13 -6.26
CA VAL A 15 22.21 -1.88 -5.63
C VAL A 15 21.50 -0.93 -6.59
N TRP A 16 21.92 -0.92 -7.87
CA TRP A 16 21.31 -0.12 -8.93
C TRP A 16 19.80 -0.34 -9.08
N PHE A 17 19.31 -1.53 -8.75
CA PHE A 17 17.88 -1.85 -8.79
C PHE A 17 17.08 -0.93 -7.86
N PHE A 18 17.51 -0.83 -6.61
CA PHE A 18 16.84 0.02 -5.62
C PHE A 18 17.17 1.51 -5.78
N ASN A 19 18.39 1.86 -6.20
CA ASN A 19 18.74 3.28 -6.41
C ASN A 19 18.08 3.89 -7.65
N TRP A 20 17.78 3.10 -8.69
CA TRP A 20 17.29 3.62 -9.97
C TRP A 20 15.96 3.01 -10.40
N VAL A 21 15.86 1.68 -10.49
CA VAL A 21 14.66 1.02 -11.05
C VAL A 21 13.43 1.30 -10.20
N ILE A 22 13.53 1.12 -8.89
CA ILE A 22 12.39 1.31 -7.98
C ILE A 22 11.91 2.76 -7.97
N PRO A 23 12.76 3.79 -7.82
CA PRO A 23 12.35 5.19 -7.95
C PRO A 23 11.72 5.54 -9.30
N ILE A 24 12.29 5.07 -10.42
CA ILE A 24 11.76 5.35 -11.76
C ILE A 24 10.39 4.69 -11.95
N ALA A 25 10.27 3.39 -11.61
CA ALA A 25 9.01 2.67 -11.73
C ALA A 25 7.93 3.24 -10.81
N GLY A 26 8.28 3.52 -9.54
CA GLY A 26 7.38 4.16 -8.57
C GLY A 26 6.91 5.53 -9.04
N THR A 27 7.81 6.36 -9.59
CA THR A 27 7.45 7.65 -10.21
C THR A 27 6.45 7.46 -11.35
N GLY A 28 6.64 6.44 -12.19
CA GLY A 28 5.68 6.07 -13.23
C GLY A 28 4.28 5.79 -12.68
N PHE A 29 4.16 4.96 -11.64
CA PHE A 29 2.87 4.69 -10.97
C PHE A 29 2.23 5.95 -10.39
N ILE A 30 3.02 6.82 -9.76
CA ILE A 30 2.54 8.09 -9.19
C ILE A 30 1.98 8.99 -10.30
N VAL A 31 2.73 9.18 -11.39
CA VAL A 31 2.29 9.99 -12.54
C VAL A 31 0.99 9.45 -13.13
N LEU A 32 0.88 8.13 -13.30
CA LEU A 32 -0.35 7.50 -13.81
C LEU A 32 -1.55 7.71 -12.86
N ALA A 33 -1.35 7.57 -11.55
CA ALA A 33 -2.39 7.80 -10.56
C ALA A 33 -2.84 9.27 -10.53
N VAL A 34 -1.90 10.22 -10.59
CA VAL A 34 -2.19 11.66 -10.67
C VAL A 34 -2.91 12.00 -11.97
N ALA A 35 -2.46 11.46 -13.10
CA ALA A 35 -3.13 11.64 -14.40
C ALA A 35 -4.57 11.11 -14.37
N ASP A 36 -4.82 9.98 -13.70
CA ASP A 36 -6.16 9.42 -13.51
C ASP A 36 -7.04 10.34 -12.64
N VAL A 37 -6.49 10.91 -11.55
CA VAL A 37 -7.17 11.91 -10.72
C VAL A 37 -7.54 13.16 -11.51
N VAL A 38 -6.60 13.71 -12.28
CA VAL A 38 -6.83 14.90 -13.11
C VAL A 38 -7.89 14.62 -14.18
N ARG A 39 -7.79 13.46 -14.85
CA ARG A 39 -8.73 13.03 -15.89
C ARG A 39 -10.14 12.82 -15.35
N ARG A 40 -10.29 12.31 -14.13
CA ARG A 40 -11.60 12.04 -13.48
C ARG A 40 -12.09 13.18 -12.61
N ARG A 41 -11.24 14.19 -12.36
CA ARG A 41 -11.48 15.32 -11.43
C ARG A 41 -11.93 14.86 -10.03
N ARG A 42 -11.35 13.75 -9.56
CA ARG A 42 -11.70 13.09 -8.30
C ARG A 42 -10.51 12.33 -7.76
N LEU A 43 -10.36 12.24 -6.44
CA LEU A 43 -9.43 11.30 -5.82
C LEU A 43 -9.93 9.87 -6.04
N THR A 44 -9.27 9.18 -6.98
CA THR A 44 -9.64 7.82 -7.36
C THR A 44 -9.21 6.84 -6.29
N TRP A 45 -9.83 5.67 -6.26
CA TRP A 45 -9.44 4.63 -5.29
C TRP A 45 -7.95 4.28 -5.42
N GLY A 46 -7.44 4.14 -6.65
CA GLY A 46 -6.04 3.84 -6.89
C GLY A 46 -5.11 4.92 -6.37
N PHE A 47 -5.46 6.21 -6.55
CA PHE A 47 -4.69 7.31 -5.99
C PHE A 47 -4.73 7.32 -4.46
N LEU A 48 -5.92 7.18 -3.86
CA LEU A 48 -6.07 7.17 -2.40
C LEU A 48 -5.27 6.02 -1.79
N PHE A 49 -5.33 4.82 -2.38
CA PHE A 49 -4.56 3.68 -1.91
C PHE A 49 -3.06 3.94 -2.04
N LEU A 50 -2.59 4.32 -3.24
CA LEU A 50 -1.17 4.57 -3.50
C LEU A 50 -0.60 5.65 -2.59
N PHE A 51 -1.25 6.82 -2.53
CA PHE A 51 -0.78 7.95 -1.73
C PHE A 51 -0.66 7.57 -0.25
N ASN A 52 -1.67 6.89 0.30
CA ASN A 52 -1.67 6.53 1.71
C ASN A 52 -0.71 5.38 2.03
N SER A 53 -0.53 4.41 1.12
CA SER A 53 0.53 3.40 1.23
C SER A 53 1.92 4.04 1.21
N MET A 54 2.16 5.03 0.35
CA MET A 54 3.43 5.75 0.36
C MET A 54 3.61 6.55 1.64
N ALA A 55 2.54 7.19 2.13
CA ALA A 55 2.61 8.07 3.29
C ALA A 55 2.93 7.34 4.61
N VAL A 56 2.80 6.01 4.69
CA VAL A 56 3.18 5.25 5.90
C VAL A 56 4.69 4.95 5.98
N TYR A 57 5.48 5.23 4.93
CA TYR A 57 6.91 4.87 4.88
C TYR A 57 7.72 5.40 6.06
N TRP A 58 7.38 6.56 6.62
CA TRP A 58 8.15 7.14 7.72
C TRP A 58 8.02 6.32 9.01
N MET A 59 6.94 5.55 9.17
CA MET A 59 6.78 4.65 10.31
C MET A 59 7.52 3.32 10.10
N GLU A 60 7.88 3.01 8.86
CA GLU A 60 8.65 1.81 8.55
C GLU A 60 10.02 1.86 9.20
N THR A 61 10.74 3.01 9.16
CA THR A 61 12.04 3.11 9.86
C THR A 61 11.92 2.82 11.37
N VAL A 62 10.75 3.08 11.97
CA VAL A 62 10.45 2.73 13.37
C VAL A 62 10.19 1.23 13.53
N GLY A 63 9.45 0.62 12.59
CA GLY A 63 9.22 -0.83 12.55
C GLY A 63 10.53 -1.60 12.33
N ASP A 64 11.33 -1.18 11.36
CA ASP A 64 12.65 -1.70 11.04
C ASP A 64 13.60 -1.59 12.22
N TRP A 65 13.59 -0.43 12.90
CA TRP A 65 14.28 -0.27 14.18
C TRP A 65 13.80 -1.32 15.19
N GLY A 66 12.49 -1.49 15.35
CA GLY A 66 11.90 -2.53 16.21
C GLY A 66 12.37 -3.95 15.86
N GLN A 67 12.67 -4.22 14.60
CA GLN A 67 13.12 -5.54 14.13
C GLN A 67 14.63 -5.68 14.01
N MET A 68 15.38 -4.63 14.35
CA MET A 68 16.84 -4.58 14.22
C MET A 68 17.29 -4.77 12.77
N LEU A 69 16.48 -4.25 11.85
CA LEU A 69 16.83 -4.21 10.45
C LEU A 69 17.90 -3.13 10.24
N PHE A 70 18.92 -3.48 9.47
CA PHE A 70 19.98 -2.59 9.05
C PHE A 70 20.05 -2.55 7.53
N TYR A 71 19.78 -1.38 6.94
CA TYR A 71 19.96 -1.14 5.51
C TYR A 71 21.44 -0.93 5.14
N SER A 72 21.81 -1.39 3.95
CA SER A 72 23.15 -1.13 3.43
C SER A 72 23.42 0.38 3.25
N PRO A 73 24.58 0.89 3.70
CA PRO A 73 24.98 2.27 3.44
C PRO A 73 25.25 2.56 1.95
N ALA A 74 25.31 1.53 1.09
CA ALA A 74 25.51 1.69 -0.35
C ALA A 74 24.29 2.29 -1.07
N PHE A 75 23.12 2.30 -0.43
CA PHE A 75 21.94 2.95 -0.99
C PHE A 75 22.03 4.47 -0.96
N ALA A 76 21.34 5.10 -1.91
CA ALA A 76 21.05 6.53 -1.81
C ALA A 76 20.18 6.77 -0.58
N GLN A 77 20.58 7.70 0.29
CA GLN A 77 19.94 7.96 1.58
C GLN A 77 19.26 9.33 1.61
N HIS A 78 18.28 9.49 2.50
CA HIS A 78 17.71 10.78 2.84
C HIS A 78 17.84 11.05 4.35
N HIS A 79 17.76 12.32 4.75
CA HIS A 79 17.95 12.76 6.14
C HIS A 79 16.68 13.34 6.78
N LEU A 80 15.51 13.09 6.19
CA LEU A 80 14.23 13.68 6.61
C LEU A 80 13.80 13.26 8.03
N LEU A 81 14.29 12.12 8.51
CA LEU A 81 13.88 11.51 9.78
C LEU A 81 14.97 11.57 10.85
N ASP A 82 16.05 12.35 10.65
CA ASP A 82 17.19 12.41 11.58
C ASP A 82 16.83 12.92 12.99
N TRP A 83 15.67 13.57 13.13
CA TRP A 83 15.12 14.00 14.41
C TRP A 83 14.46 12.87 15.22
N LEU A 84 14.18 11.71 14.61
CA LEU A 84 13.48 10.60 15.24
C LEU A 84 14.48 9.69 15.98
N PRO A 85 14.32 9.45 17.29
CA PRO A 85 15.27 8.62 18.04
C PRO A 85 15.13 7.12 17.73
N LEU A 86 13.95 6.66 17.33
CA LEU A 86 13.65 5.26 17.03
C LEU A 86 13.67 5.03 15.52
N LYS A 87 14.86 5.05 14.92
CA LYS A 87 15.02 4.90 13.47
C LYS A 87 16.24 4.06 13.12
N THR A 88 16.27 3.53 11.91
CA THR A 88 17.46 2.84 11.39
C THR A 88 18.60 3.84 11.08
N PRO A 89 19.88 3.41 11.10
CA PRO A 89 21.01 4.31 10.82
C PRO A 89 21.07 4.86 9.40
N HIS A 90 20.52 4.13 8.43
CA HIS A 90 20.58 4.45 7.01
C HIS A 90 19.18 4.41 6.42
N ASP A 91 18.56 5.58 6.24
CA ASP A 91 17.21 5.69 5.69
C ASP A 91 17.27 5.75 4.15
N PRO A 92 16.83 4.71 3.42
CA PRO A 92 16.99 4.65 1.97
C PRO A 92 15.96 5.52 1.23
N LEU A 93 16.43 6.28 0.24
CA LEU A 93 15.62 7.18 -0.59
C LEU A 93 14.51 6.45 -1.37
N PHE A 94 14.74 5.19 -1.71
CA PHE A 94 13.80 4.41 -2.52
C PHE A 94 12.53 4.02 -1.76
N MET A 95 12.50 4.14 -0.43
CA MET A 95 11.45 3.50 0.38
C MET A 95 10.03 3.90 0.00
N PRO A 96 9.68 5.20 -0.14
CA PRO A 96 8.34 5.58 -0.56
C PRO A 96 7.96 5.01 -1.94
N PHE A 97 8.94 4.86 -2.84
CA PHE A 97 8.73 4.30 -4.17
C PHE A 97 8.59 2.78 -4.16
N ALA A 98 9.28 2.10 -3.24
CA ALA A 98 9.12 0.67 -3.03
C ALA A 98 7.68 0.34 -2.64
N TYR A 99 7.02 1.16 -1.80
CA TYR A 99 5.59 0.98 -1.48
C TYR A 99 4.70 1.08 -2.73
N ALA A 100 5.00 2.01 -3.63
CA ALA A 100 4.25 2.13 -4.88
C ALA A 100 4.35 0.88 -5.74
N VAL A 101 5.56 0.33 -5.88
CA VAL A 101 5.83 -0.84 -6.73
C VAL A 101 5.40 -2.14 -6.06
N TYR A 102 5.81 -2.39 -4.82
CA TYR A 102 5.54 -3.60 -4.06
C TYR A 102 4.04 -3.87 -3.99
N TRP A 103 3.26 -2.89 -3.53
CA TRP A 103 1.80 -3.07 -3.41
C TRP A 103 1.10 -3.13 -4.77
N GLY A 104 1.58 -2.38 -5.76
CA GLY A 104 1.05 -2.44 -7.12
C GLY A 104 1.18 -3.83 -7.74
N VAL A 105 2.39 -4.40 -7.69
CA VAL A 105 2.68 -5.74 -8.25
C VAL A 105 1.97 -6.82 -7.43
N HIS A 106 2.04 -6.75 -6.10
CA HIS A 106 1.40 -7.70 -5.21
C HIS A 106 -0.14 -7.75 -5.42
N ALA A 107 -0.80 -6.60 -5.54
CA ALA A 107 -2.24 -6.54 -5.78
C ALA A 107 -2.64 -7.20 -7.11
N LEU A 108 -1.86 -6.97 -8.19
CA LEU A 108 -2.09 -7.60 -9.49
C LEU A 108 -1.92 -9.13 -9.39
N LEU A 109 -0.88 -9.59 -8.71
CA LEU A 109 -0.62 -11.01 -8.50
C LEU A 109 -1.75 -11.70 -7.74
N VAL A 110 -2.18 -11.14 -6.60
CA VAL A 110 -3.26 -11.72 -5.78
C VAL A 110 -4.58 -11.74 -6.54
N LEU A 111 -4.91 -10.67 -7.29
CA LEU A 111 -6.11 -10.63 -8.12
C LEU A 111 -6.09 -11.70 -9.19
N TRP A 112 -4.97 -11.85 -9.91
CA TRP A 112 -4.80 -12.85 -10.95
C TRP A 112 -4.92 -14.28 -10.39
N LEU A 113 -4.20 -14.59 -9.31
CA LEU A 113 -4.27 -15.90 -8.64
C LEU A 113 -5.68 -16.21 -8.13
N SER A 114 -6.36 -15.21 -7.57
CA SER A 114 -7.71 -15.38 -7.04
C SER A 114 -8.75 -15.63 -8.14
N GLN A 115 -8.62 -14.96 -9.29
CA GLN A 115 -9.46 -15.22 -10.47
C GLN A 115 -9.20 -16.61 -11.05
N TRP A 116 -7.93 -17.02 -11.11
CA TRP A 116 -7.55 -18.36 -11.55
C TRP A 116 -8.13 -19.43 -10.62
N LEU A 117 -8.00 -19.26 -9.30
CA LEU A 117 -8.54 -20.22 -8.32
C LEU A 117 -10.07 -20.27 -8.34
N SER A 118 -10.72 -19.11 -8.46
CA SER A 118 -12.18 -18.99 -8.59
C SER A 118 -12.70 -19.73 -9.83
N SER A 119 -12.05 -19.55 -10.98
CA SER A 119 -12.46 -20.24 -12.22
C SER A 119 -12.20 -21.75 -12.19
N ARG A 120 -11.17 -22.20 -11.48
CA ARG A 120 -10.83 -23.62 -11.35
C ARG A 120 -11.71 -24.39 -10.37
N LEU A 121 -12.07 -23.77 -9.25
CA LEU A 121 -12.80 -24.43 -8.16
C LEU A 121 -14.28 -24.06 -8.07
N GLY A 122 -14.76 -23.16 -8.94
CA GLY A 122 -16.12 -22.60 -8.86
C GLY A 122 -16.36 -21.78 -7.59
N TRP A 123 -15.29 -21.31 -6.95
CA TRP A 123 -15.39 -20.56 -5.69
C TRP A 123 -15.77 -19.11 -5.94
N SER A 124 -16.41 -18.49 -4.94
CA SER A 124 -16.56 -17.04 -4.95
C SER A 124 -15.19 -16.37 -4.87
N MET A 125 -15.06 -15.21 -5.53
CA MET A 125 -13.82 -14.44 -5.53
C MET A 125 -13.34 -14.11 -4.11
N LEU A 126 -14.27 -13.85 -3.19
CA LEU A 126 -13.96 -13.59 -1.79
C LEU A 126 -13.33 -14.81 -1.11
N LYS A 127 -13.91 -16.00 -1.31
CA LYS A 127 -13.36 -17.25 -0.75
C LYS A 127 -11.96 -17.51 -1.30
N SER A 128 -11.75 -17.34 -2.60
CA SER A 128 -10.43 -17.49 -3.23
C SER A 128 -9.40 -16.50 -2.65
N MET A 129 -9.78 -15.24 -2.49
CA MET A 129 -8.89 -14.22 -1.90
C MET A 129 -8.54 -14.53 -0.46
N LEU A 130 -9.50 -14.94 0.38
CA LEU A 130 -9.24 -15.26 1.79
C LEU A 130 -8.31 -16.46 1.96
N VAL A 131 -8.46 -17.50 1.13
CA VAL A 131 -7.59 -18.69 1.17
C VAL A 131 -6.19 -18.37 0.66
N LEU A 132 -6.07 -17.50 -0.35
CA LEU A 132 -4.78 -17.12 -0.93
C LEU A 132 -4.05 -16.05 -0.12
N ALA A 133 -4.76 -15.25 0.68
CA ALA A 133 -4.21 -14.11 1.41
C ALA A 133 -2.95 -14.51 2.19
N VAL A 134 -3.05 -15.43 3.14
CA VAL A 134 -1.89 -15.77 3.98
C VAL A 134 -0.76 -16.46 3.20
N PRO A 135 -1.00 -17.54 2.43
CA PRO A 135 0.09 -18.24 1.75
C PRO A 135 0.79 -17.39 0.70
N VAL A 136 0.05 -16.61 -0.08
CA VAL A 136 0.64 -15.76 -1.14
C VAL A 136 1.41 -14.62 -0.51
N ASN A 137 0.87 -13.93 0.51
CA ASN A 137 1.62 -12.87 1.19
C ASN A 137 2.90 -13.43 1.82
N TYR A 138 2.83 -14.59 2.49
CA TYR A 138 4.00 -15.20 3.11
C TYR A 138 5.08 -15.52 2.08
N VAL A 139 4.72 -16.19 0.98
CA VAL A 139 5.67 -16.55 -0.07
C VAL A 139 6.22 -15.30 -0.77
N TRP A 140 5.37 -14.33 -1.05
CA TRP A 140 5.76 -13.06 -1.65
C TRP A 140 6.79 -12.33 -0.78
N ASP A 141 6.49 -12.17 0.50
CA ASP A 141 7.37 -11.47 1.44
C ASP A 141 8.67 -12.25 1.66
N PHE A 142 8.60 -13.57 1.85
CA PHE A 142 9.79 -14.41 1.96
C PHE A 142 10.69 -14.31 0.71
N ILE A 143 10.12 -14.23 -0.49
CA ILE A 143 10.91 -14.06 -1.72
C ILE A 143 11.54 -12.68 -1.75
N VAL A 144 10.77 -11.61 -1.52
CA VAL A 144 11.28 -10.23 -1.62
C VAL A 144 12.31 -9.94 -0.53
N GLU A 145 11.94 -10.15 0.74
CA GLU A 145 12.83 -9.96 1.90
C GLU A 145 13.99 -10.97 1.89
N GLY A 146 13.73 -12.22 1.47
CA GLY A 146 14.75 -13.27 1.43
C GLY A 146 15.81 -12.98 0.38
N LEU A 147 15.40 -12.54 -0.82
CA LEU A 147 16.34 -12.08 -1.84
C LEU A 147 17.11 -10.86 -1.37
N ALA A 148 16.45 -9.90 -0.73
CA ALA A 148 17.12 -8.70 -0.25
C ALA A 148 18.19 -8.98 0.79
N THR A 149 17.87 -9.84 1.76
CA THR A 149 18.81 -10.28 2.79
C THR A 149 19.92 -11.16 2.20
N ALA A 150 19.62 -12.02 1.23
CA ALA A 150 20.63 -12.82 0.54
C ALA A 150 21.62 -11.95 -0.26
N MET A 151 21.12 -10.90 -0.91
CA MET A 151 21.92 -9.95 -1.71
C MET A 151 22.67 -8.90 -0.87
N GLY A 152 22.40 -8.85 0.43
CA GLY A 152 23.03 -7.91 1.36
C GLY A 152 22.45 -6.49 1.33
N TRP A 153 21.27 -6.30 0.73
CA TRP A 153 20.60 -5.01 0.69
C TRP A 153 20.22 -4.53 2.09
N TRP A 154 19.71 -5.43 2.92
CA TRP A 154 19.54 -5.22 4.35
C TRP A 154 19.67 -6.54 5.10
N THR A 155 19.75 -6.49 6.42
CA THR A 155 19.78 -7.70 7.24
C THR A 155 19.12 -7.43 8.59
N TYR A 156 18.53 -8.46 9.18
CA TYR A 156 17.99 -8.41 10.54
C TYR A 156 19.03 -8.95 11.53
N ASP A 157 19.69 -8.11 12.31
CA ASP A 157 20.81 -8.53 13.19
C ASP A 157 20.70 -7.93 14.61
N PRO A 158 20.51 -8.75 15.68
CA PRO A 158 20.49 -10.22 15.70
C PRO A 158 19.30 -10.90 15.02
N GLY A 159 18.24 -10.16 14.69
CA GLY A 159 16.97 -10.69 14.23
C GLY A 159 16.15 -11.26 15.40
N ILE A 160 14.82 -11.14 15.32
CA ILE A 160 13.92 -11.55 16.39
C ILE A 160 13.15 -12.81 15.98
N GLY A 161 13.14 -13.83 16.84
CA GLY A 161 12.43 -15.10 16.60
C GLY A 161 13.22 -16.08 15.71
N PRO A 162 12.53 -17.01 15.01
CA PRO A 162 13.18 -17.91 14.06
C PRO A 162 13.82 -17.12 12.91
N VAL A 163 15.13 -17.30 12.73
CA VAL A 163 15.93 -16.59 11.73
C VAL A 163 16.56 -17.60 10.77
N LEU A 164 16.50 -17.28 9.48
CA LEU A 164 17.30 -17.97 8.46
C LEU A 164 18.53 -17.12 8.15
N VAL A 165 19.69 -17.76 8.11
CA VAL A 165 20.97 -17.13 7.77
C VAL A 165 21.44 -17.66 6.42
N TRP A 166 21.66 -16.76 5.48
CA TRP A 166 22.20 -17.08 4.16
C TRP A 166 23.71 -17.28 4.19
N ASN A 167 24.26 -17.93 3.18
CA ASN A 167 25.72 -18.06 3.03
C ASN A 167 26.44 -16.71 2.92
N SER A 168 25.73 -15.66 2.48
CA SER A 168 26.25 -14.29 2.46
C SER A 168 26.39 -13.67 3.85
N GLY A 169 25.83 -14.30 4.89
CA GLY A 169 25.73 -13.78 6.26
C GLY A 169 24.48 -12.95 6.51
N GLY A 170 23.67 -12.67 5.48
CA GLY A 170 22.39 -11.99 5.59
C GLY A 170 21.37 -12.82 6.35
N ARG A 171 20.53 -12.15 7.13
CA ARG A 171 19.57 -12.80 8.02
C ARG A 171 18.17 -12.29 7.73
N ILE A 172 17.18 -13.18 7.73
CA ILE A 172 15.75 -12.88 7.61
C ILE A 172 14.98 -13.48 8.79
N THR A 173 14.04 -12.71 9.37
CA THR A 173 13.11 -13.27 10.38
C THR A 173 11.93 -13.94 9.68
N LEU A 174 11.58 -15.15 10.11
CA LEU A 174 10.58 -15.98 9.42
C LEU A 174 9.16 -15.81 9.97
N LEU A 175 9.03 -15.27 11.18
CA LEU A 175 7.75 -15.18 11.86
C LEU A 175 7.21 -13.76 11.92
N TRP A 176 7.99 -12.83 12.48
CA TRP A 176 7.45 -11.53 12.86
C TRP A 176 7.39 -10.56 11.69
N THR A 177 8.45 -10.43 10.88
CA THR A 177 8.42 -9.60 9.66
C THR A 177 7.29 -10.08 8.75
N ILE A 178 7.33 -11.37 8.41
CA ILE A 178 6.41 -11.94 7.43
C ILE A 178 4.98 -12.02 7.97
N GLY A 179 4.81 -12.43 9.23
CA GLY A 179 3.48 -12.60 9.83
C GLY A 179 2.70 -11.30 10.00
N LEU A 180 3.38 -10.21 10.34
CA LEU A 180 2.74 -8.88 10.43
C LEU A 180 2.40 -8.36 9.04
N MET A 181 3.28 -8.55 8.06
CA MET A 181 3.03 -8.25 6.64
C MET A 181 1.93 -9.14 6.04
N CYS A 182 1.64 -10.32 6.58
CA CYS A 182 0.48 -11.11 6.18
C CYS A 182 -0.85 -10.58 6.73
N THR A 183 -0.84 -9.72 7.75
CA THR A 183 -2.07 -9.33 8.45
C THR A 183 -2.59 -7.98 7.99
N TRP A 184 -1.76 -6.94 8.09
CA TRP A 184 -2.20 -5.56 7.83
C TRP A 184 -2.63 -5.30 6.38
N PRO A 185 -1.92 -5.75 5.33
CA PRO A 185 -2.30 -5.50 3.94
C PRO A 185 -3.67 -6.08 3.57
N ASN A 186 -3.99 -7.26 4.11
CA ASN A 186 -5.29 -7.88 3.89
C ASN A 186 -6.40 -7.12 4.62
N LEU A 187 -6.13 -6.66 5.84
CA LEU A 187 -7.06 -5.86 6.62
C LEU A 187 -7.34 -4.51 5.97
N ILE A 188 -6.29 -3.80 5.53
CA ILE A 188 -6.44 -2.49 4.89
C ILE A 188 -7.11 -2.61 3.52
N ALA A 189 -6.83 -3.66 2.75
CA ALA A 189 -7.53 -3.93 1.49
C ALA A 189 -9.03 -4.18 1.72
N TYR A 190 -9.39 -4.91 2.78
CA TYR A 190 -10.79 -5.12 3.16
C TYR A 190 -11.49 -3.81 3.57
N TRP A 191 -10.84 -2.99 4.39
CA TRP A 191 -11.42 -1.72 4.84
C TRP A 191 -11.52 -0.66 3.75
N ALA A 192 -10.50 -0.58 2.89
CA ALA A 192 -10.46 0.29 1.71
C ALA A 192 -11.53 -0.08 0.66
N GLY A 193 -12.04 -1.32 0.72
CA GLY A 193 -13.05 -1.84 -0.20
C GLY A 193 -12.46 -2.17 -1.58
N LYS A 194 -13.20 -2.99 -2.36
CA LYS A 194 -12.78 -3.43 -3.69
C LYS A 194 -13.40 -2.56 -4.80
N PRO A 195 -12.65 -2.19 -5.86
CA PRO A 195 -13.22 -1.64 -7.07
C PRO A 195 -14.14 -2.64 -7.82
N PRO A 196 -15.21 -2.18 -8.51
CA PRO A 196 -15.68 -0.80 -8.58
C PRO A 196 -16.45 -0.41 -7.31
N ILE A 197 -16.07 0.72 -6.72
CA ILE A 197 -16.72 1.25 -5.53
C ILE A 197 -17.96 2.03 -5.96
N ARG A 198 -19.13 1.49 -5.65
CA ARG A 198 -20.42 2.16 -5.84
C ARG A 198 -20.90 2.93 -4.60
N GLY A 199 -20.49 2.49 -3.40
CA GLY A 199 -20.82 3.10 -2.11
C GLY A 199 -19.61 3.68 -1.37
N LEU A 200 -19.76 4.04 -0.09
CA LEU A 200 -18.62 4.36 0.77
C LEU A 200 -17.97 3.07 1.30
N ASN A 201 -16.64 3.07 1.41
CA ASN A 201 -15.92 1.94 2.01
C ASN A 201 -15.99 1.97 3.55
N HIS A 202 -15.36 1.00 4.22
CA HIS A 202 -15.42 0.91 5.68
C HIS A 202 -14.67 2.07 6.35
N LEU A 203 -13.52 2.50 5.81
CA LEU A 203 -12.75 3.63 6.35
C LEU A 203 -13.54 4.94 6.28
N GLU A 204 -14.16 5.21 5.14
CA GLU A 204 -14.96 6.41 4.91
C GLU A 204 -16.19 6.43 5.83
N ARG A 205 -16.85 5.28 6.02
CA ARG A 205 -17.99 5.16 6.96
C ARG A 205 -17.56 5.28 8.42
N LEU A 206 -16.42 4.70 8.81
CA LEU A 206 -15.88 4.81 10.15
C LEU A 206 -15.59 6.26 10.54
N CYS A 207 -15.14 7.08 9.58
CA CYS A 207 -14.94 8.52 9.76
C CYS A 207 -16.23 9.35 9.61
N GLY A 208 -17.39 8.71 9.49
CA GLY A 208 -18.69 9.38 9.42
C GLY A 208 -18.89 10.19 8.14
N LEU A 209 -18.39 9.74 6.98
CA LEU A 209 -18.63 10.43 5.71
C LEU A 209 -20.03 10.17 5.16
N ASP A 210 -20.70 9.13 5.63
CA ASP A 210 -22.08 8.74 5.28
C ASP A 210 -23.08 9.86 5.55
N ARG A 211 -22.89 10.66 6.61
CA ARG A 211 -23.72 11.84 6.92
C ARG A 211 -23.73 12.92 5.83
N TYR A 212 -22.76 12.89 4.91
CA TYR A 212 -22.68 13.82 3.78
C TYR A 212 -23.15 13.18 2.47
N THR A 213 -23.71 11.99 2.53
CA THR A 213 -24.20 11.26 1.36
C THR A 213 -25.69 10.98 1.48
N THR A 214 -26.38 11.03 0.35
CA THR A 214 -27.78 10.62 0.23
C THR A 214 -27.89 9.57 -0.85
N ALA A 215 -28.70 8.53 -0.63
CA ALA A 215 -28.97 7.54 -1.65
C ALA A 215 -29.50 8.22 -2.92
N LYS A 216 -29.01 7.79 -4.08
CA LYS A 216 -29.63 8.22 -5.33
C LYS A 216 -31.01 7.61 -5.45
N ASP A 217 -31.97 8.44 -5.80
CA ASP A 217 -33.30 7.98 -6.14
C ASP A 217 -33.30 7.51 -7.61
N PRO A 218 -33.41 6.19 -7.88
CA PRO A 218 -33.41 5.66 -9.24
C PRO A 218 -34.61 6.17 -10.06
N SER A 219 -35.67 6.69 -9.43
CA SER A 219 -36.84 7.25 -10.11
C SER A 219 -36.62 8.67 -10.67
N ARG A 220 -35.52 9.34 -10.26
CA ARG A 220 -35.16 10.70 -10.70
C ARG A 220 -34.03 10.74 -11.72
N GLU A 221 -33.44 9.61 -12.10
CA GLU A 221 -32.54 9.60 -13.25
C GLU A 221 -33.37 9.92 -14.51
N PRO A 222 -32.97 10.91 -15.32
CA PRO A 222 -33.67 11.20 -16.56
C PRO A 222 -33.54 9.97 -17.46
N VAL A 223 -34.62 9.20 -17.55
CA VAL A 223 -34.79 8.19 -18.59
C VAL A 223 -34.54 8.92 -19.91
N PRO A 224 -33.60 8.48 -20.76
CA PRO A 224 -33.49 9.01 -22.10
C PRO A 224 -34.86 8.84 -22.74
N ALA A 225 -35.53 9.95 -23.04
CA ALA A 225 -36.85 9.90 -23.63
C ALA A 225 -36.80 8.94 -24.83
N PRO A 226 -37.73 7.98 -24.97
CA PRO A 226 -37.78 7.15 -26.16
C PRO A 226 -37.90 8.11 -27.34
N VAL A 227 -36.90 8.06 -28.22
CA VAL A 227 -36.87 8.87 -29.44
C VAL A 227 -37.96 8.32 -30.35
N SER A 228 -39.20 8.76 -30.13
CA SER A 228 -40.27 8.61 -31.10
C SER A 228 -39.87 9.43 -32.32
N GLY A 229 -39.80 8.75 -33.46
CA GLY A 229 -39.07 9.18 -34.62
C GLY A 229 -39.44 10.54 -35.19
N ALA A 230 -38.40 11.27 -35.60
CA ALA A 230 -38.44 12.20 -36.72
C ALA A 230 -37.01 12.39 -37.22
N LEU A 231 -36.85 12.41 -38.53
CA LEU A 231 -35.59 12.53 -39.25
C LEU A 231 -34.73 13.72 -38.80
N GLY A 232 -33.41 13.52 -38.87
CA GLY A 232 -32.49 14.58 -39.28
C GLY A 232 -32.04 15.56 -38.22
N LEU A 233 -31.09 15.15 -37.37
CA LEU A 233 -29.94 15.94 -36.95
C LEU A 233 -29.05 14.99 -36.15
N ALA A 234 -27.83 14.73 -36.63
CA ALA A 234 -26.83 14.03 -35.84
C ALA A 234 -26.53 14.89 -34.60
N THR A 235 -27.24 14.63 -33.51
CA THR A 235 -26.91 15.14 -32.19
C THR A 235 -25.46 14.75 -31.94
N ARG A 236 -24.55 15.73 -31.99
CA ARG A 236 -23.17 15.59 -31.53
C ARG A 236 -23.24 14.77 -30.24
N PRO A 237 -22.52 13.63 -30.12
CA PRO A 237 -22.51 12.88 -28.88
C PRO A 237 -22.15 13.88 -27.78
N GLN A 238 -23.13 14.16 -26.92
CA GLN A 238 -22.99 15.12 -25.85
C GLN A 238 -21.80 14.58 -25.06
N ARG A 239 -20.66 15.27 -25.10
CA ARG A 239 -19.48 14.87 -24.32
C ARG A 239 -19.91 15.00 -22.86
N ILE A 240 -20.47 13.93 -22.32
CA ILE A 240 -20.71 13.78 -20.90
C ILE A 240 -19.34 14.04 -20.27
N ALA A 241 -19.25 15.09 -19.45
CA ALA A 241 -18.03 15.35 -18.73
C ALA A 241 -17.71 14.07 -17.94
N LYS A 242 -16.47 13.56 -18.02
CA LYS A 242 -16.08 12.29 -17.35
C LYS A 242 -16.49 12.22 -15.88
N THR A 243 -16.59 13.38 -15.22
CA THR A 243 -17.12 13.51 -13.87
C THR A 243 -18.57 13.02 -13.75
N ALA A 244 -19.45 13.40 -14.68
CA ALA A 244 -20.85 12.97 -14.71
C ALA A 244 -21.01 11.48 -15.06
N GLU A 245 -20.15 10.94 -15.92
CA GLU A 245 -20.09 9.50 -16.20
C GLU A 245 -19.77 8.70 -14.92
N PHE A 246 -18.73 9.12 -14.18
CA PHE A 246 -18.35 8.46 -12.93
C PHE A 246 -19.33 8.67 -11.79
N ASP A 247 -19.86 9.87 -11.63
CA ASP A 247 -20.87 10.13 -10.61
C ASP A 247 -22.12 9.30 -10.90
N GLY A 248 -22.47 9.04 -12.17
CA GLY A 248 -23.50 8.08 -12.58
C GLY A 248 -23.33 6.68 -11.98
N PHE A 249 -22.11 6.19 -11.88
CA PHE A 249 -21.81 4.85 -11.32
C PHE A 249 -21.89 4.76 -9.78
N LEU A 250 -22.03 5.88 -9.06
CA LEU A 250 -22.17 5.87 -7.60
C LEU A 250 -23.63 5.69 -7.18
N ASP A 251 -23.86 4.94 -6.10
CA ASP A 251 -25.19 4.71 -5.53
C ASP A 251 -25.65 5.89 -4.64
N TYR A 252 -24.81 6.92 -4.50
CA TYR A 252 -25.05 8.07 -3.64
C TYR A 252 -24.72 9.40 -4.33
N GLN A 253 -25.31 10.47 -3.82
CA GLN A 253 -24.95 11.86 -4.11
C GLN A 253 -24.32 12.49 -2.89
N VAL A 254 -23.40 13.43 -3.12
CA VAL A 254 -22.71 14.18 -2.07
C VAL A 254 -23.48 15.47 -1.81
N THR A 255 -23.82 15.73 -0.55
CA THR A 255 -24.63 16.89 -0.11
C THR A 255 -23.80 18.17 0.07
N ILE A 256 -22.48 18.03 0.24
CA ILE A 256 -21.54 19.14 0.42
C ILE A 256 -20.74 19.40 -0.87
N ARG A 257 -19.98 20.50 -0.89
CA ARG A 257 -19.06 20.81 -2.01
C ARG A 257 -18.09 19.65 -2.24
N ARG A 258 -18.00 19.17 -3.49
CA ARG A 258 -17.24 17.95 -3.82
C ARG A 258 -15.79 17.98 -3.38
N TRP A 259 -15.08 19.09 -3.55
CA TRP A 259 -13.67 19.19 -3.11
C TRP A 259 -13.52 18.99 -1.59
N ARG A 260 -14.47 19.47 -0.78
CA ARG A 260 -14.46 19.24 0.67
C ARG A 260 -14.64 17.77 0.98
N PHE A 261 -15.60 17.13 0.31
CA PHE A 261 -15.83 15.70 0.47
C PHE A 261 -14.61 14.86 0.09
N GLU A 262 -13.97 15.15 -1.05
CA GLU A 262 -12.76 14.44 -1.48
C GLU A 262 -11.58 14.66 -0.52
N LEU A 263 -11.41 15.87 0.05
CA LEU A 263 -10.42 16.09 1.11
C LEU A 263 -10.74 15.31 2.38
N MET A 264 -12.02 15.21 2.77
CA MET A 264 -12.42 14.39 3.92
C MET A 264 -12.17 12.90 3.66
N ARG A 265 -12.38 12.42 2.42
CA ARG A 265 -12.01 11.05 2.02
C ARG A 265 -10.51 10.84 2.15
N LEU A 266 -9.70 11.77 1.62
CA LEU A 266 -8.25 11.70 1.76
C LEU A 266 -7.83 11.64 3.23
N GLY A 267 -8.41 12.48 4.08
CA GLY A 267 -8.15 12.48 5.53
C GLY A 267 -8.57 11.17 6.22
N ALA A 268 -9.75 10.63 5.89
CA ALA A 268 -10.23 9.36 6.44
C ALA A 268 -9.30 8.19 6.09
N TRP A 269 -8.85 8.14 4.82
CA TRP A 269 -7.88 7.17 4.37
C TRP A 269 -6.52 7.35 5.03
N PHE A 270 -6.04 8.60 5.13
CA PHE A 270 -4.76 8.91 5.78
C PHE A 270 -4.75 8.46 7.23
N VAL A 271 -5.74 8.89 8.03
CA VAL A 271 -5.83 8.46 9.44
C VAL A 271 -5.98 6.95 9.55
N GLY A 272 -6.82 6.33 8.71
CA GLY A 272 -7.02 4.88 8.71
C GLY A 272 -5.73 4.10 8.43
N PHE A 273 -4.96 4.49 7.41
CA PHE A 273 -3.68 3.87 7.10
C PHE A 273 -2.65 4.10 8.20
N GLN A 274 -2.50 5.34 8.67
CA GLN A 274 -1.49 5.68 9.68
C GLN A 274 -1.74 4.95 11.00
N ALA A 275 -2.97 5.03 11.52
CA ALA A 275 -3.32 4.40 12.78
C ALA A 275 -3.25 2.87 12.70
N SER A 276 -3.77 2.27 11.62
CA SER A 276 -3.72 0.81 11.47
C SER A 276 -2.30 0.29 11.24
N PHE A 277 -1.48 0.98 10.45
CA PHE A 277 -0.09 0.57 10.23
C PHE A 277 0.68 0.60 11.55
N PHE A 278 0.51 1.66 12.34
CA PHE A 278 1.11 1.73 13.66
C PHE A 278 0.63 0.62 14.59
N LEU A 279 -0.69 0.43 14.72
CA LEU A 279 -1.27 -0.53 15.67
C LEU A 279 -0.98 -1.99 15.31
N PHE A 280 -0.95 -2.33 14.02
CA PHE A 280 -0.84 -3.72 13.57
C PHE A 280 0.56 -4.13 13.10
N LEU A 281 1.46 -3.18 12.77
CA LEU A 281 2.84 -3.49 12.44
C LEU A 281 3.82 -2.92 13.47
N VAL A 282 3.90 -1.59 13.57
CA VAL A 282 4.98 -0.92 14.31
C VAL A 282 4.92 -1.20 15.81
N GLY A 283 3.76 -0.99 16.42
CA GLY A 283 3.53 -1.18 17.85
C GLY A 283 3.92 -2.59 18.32
N PRO A 284 3.42 -3.67 17.69
CA PRO A 284 3.81 -5.03 18.01
C PRO A 284 5.33 -5.26 17.95
N LEU A 285 6.03 -4.69 16.96
CA LEU A 285 7.48 -4.83 16.83
C LEU A 285 8.26 -4.10 17.92
N LEU A 286 7.84 -2.89 18.26
CA LEU A 286 8.42 -2.13 19.37
C LEU A 286 8.23 -2.86 20.70
N VAL A 287 7.01 -3.32 20.96
CA VAL A 287 6.68 -4.08 22.17
C VAL A 287 7.50 -5.36 22.25
N LEU A 288 7.62 -6.09 21.13
CA LEU A 288 8.41 -7.32 21.06
C LEU A 288 9.90 -7.06 21.37
N ARG A 289 10.49 -6.02 20.76
CA ARG A 289 11.89 -5.63 21.04
C ARG A 289 12.12 -5.32 22.52
N VAL A 290 11.20 -4.56 23.12
CA VAL A 290 11.27 -4.17 24.54
C VAL A 290 11.11 -5.39 25.46
N ILE A 291 10.10 -6.24 25.22
CA ILE A 291 9.83 -7.43 26.05
C ILE A 291 11.00 -8.40 26.01
N LEU A 292 11.60 -8.61 24.83
CA LEU A 292 12.72 -9.52 24.67
C LEU A 292 14.05 -8.92 25.12
N GLY A 293 14.10 -7.63 25.45
CA GLY A 293 15.33 -6.91 25.78
C GLY A 293 16.37 -6.96 24.66
N ALA A 294 15.91 -7.16 23.42
CA ALA A 294 16.79 -7.46 22.30
C ALA A 294 17.65 -6.22 21.97
N GLN A 295 18.97 -6.41 21.89
CA GLN A 295 19.94 -5.37 21.55
C GLN A 295 20.63 -5.68 20.23
N SER A 296 20.95 -4.64 19.46
CA SER A 296 21.76 -4.73 18.24
C SER A 296 23.01 -3.88 18.40
N PRO A 297 24.19 -4.35 17.96
CA PRO A 297 25.38 -3.51 17.92
C PRO A 297 25.34 -2.47 16.78
N TYR A 298 24.37 -2.59 15.85
CA TYR A 298 24.27 -1.78 14.64
C TYR A 298 23.09 -0.82 14.68
N VAL A 299 21.99 -1.24 15.30
CA VAL A 299 20.77 -0.44 15.45
C VAL A 299 20.67 0.03 16.90
N PRO A 300 20.70 1.35 17.15
CA PRO A 300 20.70 1.90 18.51
C PRO A 300 19.44 1.56 19.31
#